data_AF-A0A7S0SUV3-F1
#
_entry.id   AF-A0A7S0SUV3-F1
#
_cell.length_a   1.000
_cell.length_b   1.000
_cell.length_c   1.000
_cell.angle_alpha   90.00
_cell.angle_beta   90.00
_cell.angle_gamma   90.00
#
_symmetry.space_group_name_H-M   'P 1'
#
loop_
_entity.id
_entity.type
_entity.pdbx_description
1 polymer ?
#
loop_
_entity_poly.entity_id
_entity_poly.type
_entity_poly.pdbx_seq_one_letter_code
_entity_poly.pdbx_strand_id
1 'polypeptide(L)'
;GAAVRARDPRLATLLAQANTGGNGSSLAAAQLQLWRGSPVEKYLSRESKLVFGLLAGEVAPPLPAANIKSWCQSFGLHLWYLRAPTATLARAVEGYLASVASDTAVFPAAPGSPAVDPDVSRLKDVSFNLLALASAGAAPPEVDAAVAAMFHPLTYCSADLTNAALAWHLFVALRAVGALPASAATAALADRVHVAFAQQLLAMGDGVGGV
;
A
#
# COMPACT_ATOMS: atom_id res chain seq x y z
N GLY A 1 -16.16 -0.95 20.36
CA GLY A 1 -17.41 -1.73 20.25
C GLY A 1 -17.27 -3.21 20.58
N ALA A 2 -16.27 -3.92 20.04
CA ALA A 2 -16.11 -5.37 20.27
C ALA A 2 -15.52 -5.73 21.66
N ALA A 3 -14.52 -4.99 22.16
CA ALA A 3 -13.88 -5.28 23.45
C ALA A 3 -14.80 -5.08 24.68
N VAL A 4 -15.67 -4.06 24.65
CA VAL A 4 -16.71 -3.86 25.68
C VAL A 4 -17.72 -5.00 25.68
N ARG A 5 -18.09 -5.52 24.49
CA ARG A 5 -18.96 -6.69 24.34
C ARG A 5 -18.30 -8.00 24.81
N ALA A 6 -16.97 -8.08 24.77
CA ALA A 6 -16.18 -9.18 25.33
C ALA A 6 -15.97 -9.08 26.86
N ARG A 7 -16.56 -8.07 27.54
CA ARG A 7 -16.36 -7.77 28.97
C ARG A 7 -14.89 -7.59 29.38
N ASP A 8 -14.03 -7.15 28.46
CA ASP A 8 -12.64 -6.81 28.77
C ASP A 8 -12.44 -5.28 28.72
N PRO A 9 -12.72 -4.57 29.83
CA PRO A 9 -12.57 -3.12 29.89
C PRO A 9 -11.10 -2.69 29.79
N ARG A 10 -10.15 -3.55 30.17
CA ARG A 10 -8.71 -3.25 30.13
C ARG A 10 -8.23 -3.20 28.68
N LEU A 11 -8.64 -4.18 27.89
CA LEU A 11 -8.38 -4.21 26.45
C LEU A 11 -9.02 -3.03 25.73
N ALA A 12 -10.25 -2.65 26.12
CA ALA A 12 -10.93 -1.49 25.52
C ALA A 12 -10.17 -0.18 25.77
N THR A 13 -9.63 0.02 26.97
CA THR A 13 -8.81 1.20 27.29
C THR A 13 -7.49 1.21 26.53
N LEU A 14 -6.80 0.07 26.43
CA LEU A 14 -5.54 -0.03 25.68
C LEU A 14 -5.73 0.24 24.18
N LEU A 15 -6.81 -0.28 23.59
CA LEU A 15 -7.18 0.02 22.20
C LEU A 15 -7.47 1.52 21.99
N ALA A 16 -8.12 2.18 22.96
CA ALA A 16 -8.38 3.61 22.89
C ALA A 16 -7.10 4.46 22.96
N GLN A 17 -6.02 3.93 23.54
CA GLN A 17 -4.73 4.61 23.70
C GLN A 17 -3.67 4.20 22.68
N ALA A 18 -3.98 3.27 21.77
CA ALA A 18 -3.04 2.70 20.81
C ALA A 18 -2.36 3.73 19.90
N ASN A 19 -3.00 4.88 19.67
CA ASN A 19 -2.57 5.87 18.68
C ASN A 19 -2.34 7.29 19.26
N THR A 20 -2.23 7.42 20.59
CA THR A 20 -2.14 8.73 21.27
C THR A 20 -0.71 9.23 21.47
N GLY A 21 0.30 8.57 20.90
CA GLY A 21 1.67 9.10 20.82
C GLY A 21 2.46 9.10 22.15
N GLY A 22 2.45 7.98 22.90
CA GLY A 22 3.24 7.80 24.13
C GLY A 22 3.91 6.42 24.23
N ASN A 23 4.39 6.05 25.43
CA ASN A 23 5.10 4.77 25.70
C ASN A 23 4.21 3.51 25.62
N GLY A 24 2.98 3.61 25.10
CA GLY A 24 2.01 2.51 25.06
C GLY A 24 2.52 1.25 24.35
N SER A 25 3.26 1.42 23.25
CA SER A 25 3.85 0.28 22.54
C SER A 25 4.94 -0.41 23.34
N SER A 26 5.80 0.34 24.02
CA SER A 26 6.84 -0.22 24.89
C SER A 26 6.26 -0.98 26.08
N LEU A 27 5.16 -0.49 26.67
CA LEU A 27 4.47 -1.15 27.77
C LEU A 27 3.75 -2.41 27.29
N ALA A 28 3.12 -2.36 26.11
CA ALA A 28 2.50 -3.54 25.49
C ALA A 28 3.57 -4.61 25.18
N ALA A 29 4.73 -4.22 24.68
CA ALA A 29 5.85 -5.12 24.41
C ALA A 29 6.39 -5.76 25.70
N ALA A 30 6.60 -4.97 26.77
CA ALA A 30 7.02 -5.48 28.06
C ALA A 30 6.00 -6.46 28.65
N GLN A 31 4.70 -6.15 28.56
CA GLN A 31 3.64 -7.02 29.02
C GLN A 31 3.60 -8.34 28.25
N LEU A 32 3.80 -8.30 26.93
CA LEU A 32 3.90 -9.47 26.08
C LEU A 32 5.09 -10.36 26.44
N GLN A 33 6.25 -9.77 26.73
CA GLN A 33 7.43 -10.50 27.16
C GLN A 33 7.20 -11.22 28.49
N LEU A 34 6.50 -10.59 29.44
CA LEU A 34 6.13 -11.22 30.71
C LEU A 34 5.17 -12.39 30.51
N TRP A 35 4.27 -12.31 29.53
CA TRP A 35 3.33 -13.38 29.26
C TRP A 35 3.96 -14.55 28.53
N ARG A 36 4.81 -14.30 27.53
CA ARG A 36 5.53 -15.32 26.77
C ARG A 36 6.38 -16.18 27.70
N GLY A 37 6.10 -17.47 27.77
CA GLY A 37 6.81 -18.40 28.65
C GLY A 37 6.33 -18.40 30.11
N SER A 38 5.28 -17.65 30.44
CA SER A 38 4.62 -17.72 31.75
C SER A 38 3.43 -18.69 31.74
N PRO A 39 2.97 -19.18 32.91
CA PRO A 39 1.74 -19.94 33.02
C PRO A 39 0.48 -19.16 32.61
N VAL A 40 0.57 -17.83 32.47
CA VAL A 40 -0.56 -16.97 32.03
C VAL A 40 -0.84 -17.15 30.55
N GLU A 41 0.16 -17.53 29.75
CA GLU A 41 0.05 -17.65 28.30
C GLU A 41 -1.05 -18.63 27.86
N LYS A 42 -1.32 -19.67 28.66
CA LYS A 42 -2.37 -20.68 28.38
C LYS A 42 -3.80 -20.16 28.57
N TYR A 43 -3.96 -19.03 29.27
CA TYR A 43 -5.26 -18.42 29.53
C TYR A 43 -5.56 -17.23 28.61
N LEU A 44 -4.57 -16.78 27.85
CA LEU A 44 -4.75 -15.72 26.86
C LEU A 44 -5.40 -16.27 25.60
N SER A 45 -6.53 -15.68 25.21
CA SER A 45 -7.14 -15.95 23.91
C SER A 45 -6.20 -15.56 22.77
N ARG A 46 -6.41 -16.19 21.61
CA ARG A 46 -5.66 -15.87 20.39
C ARG A 46 -5.80 -14.40 20.03
N GLU A 47 -7.02 -13.88 20.08
CA GLU A 47 -7.38 -12.51 19.74
C GLU A 47 -6.67 -11.51 20.66
N SER A 48 -6.61 -11.79 21.97
CA SER A 48 -5.89 -10.92 22.91
C SER A 48 -4.39 -10.92 22.62
N LYS A 49 -3.77 -12.08 22.35
CA LYS A 49 -2.35 -12.13 21.95
C LYS A 49 -2.08 -11.31 20.70
N LEU A 50 -2.97 -11.36 19.71
CA LEU A 50 -2.86 -10.59 18.48
C LEU A 50 -2.97 -9.09 18.71
N VAL A 51 -3.98 -8.65 19.48
CA VAL A 51 -4.18 -7.22 19.77
C VAL A 51 -2.98 -6.66 20.54
N PHE A 52 -2.50 -7.38 21.57
CA PHE A 52 -1.30 -6.95 22.28
C PHE A 52 -0.06 -6.96 21.39
N GLY A 53 0.06 -7.93 20.47
CA GLY A 53 1.16 -7.97 19.49
C GLY A 53 1.17 -6.73 18.61
N LEU A 54 0.01 -6.37 18.06
CA LEU A 54 -0.16 -5.15 17.28
C LEU A 54 0.17 -3.91 18.10
N LEU A 55 -0.32 -3.80 19.34
CA LEU A 55 -0.02 -2.68 20.22
C LEU A 55 1.48 -2.57 20.52
N ALA A 56 2.19 -3.70 20.62
CA ALA A 56 3.64 -3.75 20.80
C ALA A 56 4.43 -3.40 19.53
N GLY A 57 3.77 -3.17 18.40
CA GLY A 57 4.40 -2.91 17.11
C GLY A 57 4.85 -4.18 16.37
N GLU A 58 4.40 -5.36 16.81
CA GLU A 58 4.68 -6.62 16.11
C GLU A 58 3.67 -6.82 14.98
N VAL A 59 4.04 -6.39 13.77
CA VAL A 59 3.17 -6.45 12.57
C VAL A 59 3.55 -7.61 11.61
N ALA A 60 4.47 -8.51 12.02
CA ALA A 60 5.02 -9.58 11.18
C ALA A 60 4.53 -11.00 11.57
N PRO A 61 4.40 -11.96 10.63
CA PRO A 61 4.01 -11.84 9.20
C PRO A 61 2.51 -11.47 9.09
N PRO A 62 1.86 -11.43 7.91
CA PRO A 62 0.40 -11.46 7.83
C PRO A 62 -0.06 -12.67 8.62
N LEU A 63 -0.46 -12.45 9.86
CA LEU A 63 -0.84 -13.50 10.77
C LEU A 63 -1.83 -14.38 9.99
N PRO A 64 -1.58 -15.69 9.82
CA PRO A 64 -2.61 -16.59 9.30
C PRO A 64 -3.88 -16.52 10.16
N ALA A 65 -3.78 -15.91 11.35
CA ALA A 65 -4.87 -15.54 12.23
C ALA A 65 -5.73 -14.34 11.81
N ALA A 66 -5.17 -13.35 11.11
CA ALA A 66 -5.82 -12.05 10.90
C ALA A 66 -6.57 -11.92 9.57
N ASN A 67 -6.54 -12.95 8.70
CA ASN A 67 -7.22 -12.94 7.40
C ASN A 67 -6.91 -11.68 6.56
N ILE A 68 -5.68 -11.16 6.67
CA ILE A 68 -5.20 -9.99 5.92
C ILE A 68 -4.94 -10.45 4.49
N LYS A 69 -5.80 -10.06 3.55
CA LYS A 69 -5.71 -10.45 2.13
C LYS A 69 -5.28 -9.32 1.22
N SER A 70 -5.46 -8.08 1.67
CA SER A 70 -5.16 -6.88 0.87
C SER A 70 -3.91 -6.19 1.39
N TRP A 71 -3.09 -5.70 0.46
CA TRP A 71 -1.95 -4.86 0.76
C TRP A 71 -2.38 -3.59 1.54
N CYS A 72 -3.58 -3.03 1.27
CA CYS A 72 -4.10 -1.87 1.99
C CYS A 72 -4.29 -2.15 3.48
N GLN A 73 -4.78 -3.35 3.81
CA GLN A 73 -4.94 -3.79 5.21
C GLN A 73 -3.58 -3.97 5.87
N SER A 74 -2.63 -4.60 5.17
CA SER A 74 -1.26 -4.79 5.67
C SER A 74 -0.55 -3.45 5.89
N PHE A 75 -0.63 -2.53 4.93
CA PHE A 75 -0.07 -1.19 5.02
C PHE A 75 -0.71 -0.37 6.13
N GLY A 76 -2.04 -0.41 6.28
CA GLY A 76 -2.75 0.27 7.37
C GLY A 76 -2.25 -0.15 8.76
N LEU A 77 -1.98 -1.45 8.96
CA LEU A 77 -1.39 -1.93 10.21
C LEU A 77 0.04 -1.40 10.42
N HIS A 78 0.86 -1.35 9.37
CA HIS A 78 2.20 -0.76 9.45
C HIS A 78 2.15 0.73 9.77
N LEU A 79 1.21 1.45 9.15
CA LEU A 79 1.05 2.88 9.34
C LEU A 79 0.59 3.22 10.76
N TRP A 80 -0.35 2.45 11.32
CA TRP A 80 -0.96 2.76 12.62
C TRP A 80 -0.25 2.15 13.83
N TYR A 81 0.44 1.02 13.67
CA TYR A 81 0.98 0.26 14.82
C TYR A 81 2.49 0.06 14.79
N LEU A 82 3.13 0.03 13.61
CA LEU A 82 4.59 -0.13 13.51
C LEU A 82 5.33 1.21 13.62
N ARG A 83 4.69 2.31 13.22
CA ARG A 83 5.34 3.63 13.16
C ARG A 83 4.76 4.58 14.18
N ALA A 84 5.60 5.51 14.64
CA ALA A 84 5.14 6.59 15.50
C ALA A 84 4.13 7.47 14.74
N PRO A 85 3.09 8.03 15.42
CA PRO A 85 2.13 8.93 14.78
C PRO A 85 2.75 10.18 14.14
N THR A 86 3.99 10.51 14.51
CA THR A 86 4.78 11.63 13.98
C THR A 86 5.64 11.25 12.76
N ALA A 87 5.68 9.98 12.36
CA ALA A 87 6.46 9.54 11.22
C ALA A 87 5.88 10.10 9.92
N THR A 88 6.76 10.57 9.04
CA THR A 88 6.38 11.00 7.69
C THR A 88 5.84 9.83 6.87
N LEU A 89 4.95 10.11 5.91
CA LEU A 89 4.45 9.10 4.98
C LEU A 89 5.57 8.37 4.23
N ALA A 90 6.63 9.09 3.82
CA ALA A 90 7.81 8.51 3.17
C ALA A 90 8.43 7.34 3.97
N ARG A 91 8.72 7.59 5.25
CA ARG A 91 9.26 6.59 6.19
C ARG A 91 8.29 5.42 6.43
N ALA A 92 6.99 5.67 6.39
CA ALA A 92 5.99 4.61 6.51
C ALA A 92 5.99 3.69 5.29
N VAL A 93 6.02 4.27 4.08
CA VAL A 93 6.10 3.53 2.80
C VAL A 93 7.39 2.72 2.71
N GLU A 94 8.54 3.33 3.03
CA GLU A 94 9.84 2.65 3.05
C GLU A 94 9.85 1.49 4.05
N GLY A 95 9.34 1.72 5.26
CA GLY A 95 9.23 0.69 6.29
C GLY A 95 8.37 -0.49 5.86
N TYR A 96 7.25 -0.21 5.20
CA TYR A 96 6.38 -1.24 4.65
C TYR A 96 7.07 -2.03 3.52
N LEU A 97 7.77 -1.35 2.61
CA LEU A 97 8.53 -2.03 1.54
C LEU A 97 9.65 -2.92 2.09
N ALA A 98 10.30 -2.53 3.19
CA ALA A 98 11.27 -3.38 3.88
C ALA A 98 10.62 -4.64 4.47
N SER A 99 9.42 -4.52 5.06
CA SER A 99 8.63 -5.67 5.51
C SER A 99 8.21 -6.57 4.36
N VAL A 100 7.82 -6.00 3.22
CA VAL A 100 7.48 -6.77 2.02
C VAL A 100 8.70 -7.54 1.50
N ALA A 101 9.88 -6.90 1.47
CA ALA A 101 11.13 -7.56 1.09
C ALA A 101 11.56 -8.69 2.04
N SER A 102 11.11 -8.62 3.30
CA SER A 102 11.37 -9.64 4.32
C SER A 102 10.27 -10.70 4.42
N ASP A 103 9.30 -10.70 3.49
CA ASP A 103 8.13 -11.59 3.45
C ASP A 103 7.24 -11.50 4.72
N THR A 104 7.26 -10.36 5.41
CA THR A 104 6.45 -10.10 6.60
C THR A 104 5.23 -9.21 6.33
N ALA A 105 5.04 -8.78 5.08
CA ALA A 105 3.91 -7.96 4.64
C ALA A 105 3.44 -8.37 3.24
N VAL A 106 2.16 -8.11 2.95
CA VAL A 106 1.55 -8.47 1.66
C VAL A 106 2.11 -7.56 0.57
N PHE A 107 2.60 -8.10 -0.55
CA PHE A 107 3.06 -7.31 -1.69
C PHE A 107 1.89 -6.57 -2.37
N PRO A 108 2.03 -5.27 -2.71
CA PRO A 108 0.98 -4.50 -3.39
C PRO A 108 0.93 -4.86 -4.89
N ALA A 109 0.53 -6.08 -5.20
CA ALA A 109 0.55 -6.63 -6.56
C ALA A 109 -0.35 -5.83 -7.51
N ALA A 110 0.15 -5.62 -8.72
CA ALA A 110 -0.64 -5.09 -9.83
C ALA A 110 -1.81 -6.04 -10.18
N PRO A 111 -2.94 -5.52 -10.70
CA PRO A 111 -4.09 -6.30 -11.13
C PRO A 111 -3.84 -7.12 -12.41
N GLY A 112 -2.75 -6.85 -13.13
CA GLY A 112 -2.30 -7.61 -14.29
C GLY A 112 -2.19 -9.11 -14.02
N SER A 113 -2.24 -9.92 -15.08
CA SER A 113 -2.02 -11.36 -14.99
C SER A 113 -0.60 -11.75 -15.44
N PRO A 114 0.13 -12.60 -14.68
CA PRO A 114 1.41 -13.17 -15.12
C PRO A 114 1.32 -13.99 -16.42
N ALA A 115 0.12 -14.43 -16.80
CA ALA A 115 -0.12 -15.12 -18.06
C ALA A 115 -0.05 -14.20 -19.29
N VAL A 116 -0.28 -12.90 -19.09
CA VAL A 116 -0.15 -11.88 -20.14
C VAL A 116 1.30 -11.43 -20.24
N ASP A 117 1.93 -11.15 -19.10
CA ASP A 117 3.34 -10.79 -19.02
C ASP A 117 3.91 -11.27 -17.66
N PRO A 118 4.98 -12.08 -17.64
CA PRO A 118 5.58 -12.56 -16.40
C PRO A 118 6.13 -11.44 -15.51
N ASP A 119 6.50 -10.29 -16.08
CA ASP A 119 7.06 -9.16 -15.34
C ASP A 119 6.02 -8.42 -14.48
N VAL A 120 4.72 -8.72 -14.66
CA VAL A 120 3.64 -8.23 -13.78
C VAL A 120 3.88 -8.52 -12.31
N SER A 121 4.49 -9.66 -12.00
CA SER A 121 4.83 -10.07 -10.64
C SER A 121 5.71 -9.06 -9.90
N ARG A 122 6.43 -8.21 -10.64
CA ARG A 122 7.30 -7.14 -10.12
C ARG A 122 6.60 -5.78 -10.08
N LEU A 123 5.46 -5.64 -10.75
CA LEU A 123 4.70 -4.40 -10.83
C LEU A 123 3.84 -4.22 -9.59
N LYS A 124 3.79 -2.98 -9.13
CA LYS A 124 2.91 -2.58 -8.04
C LYS A 124 1.62 -2.00 -8.62
N ASP A 125 0.52 -2.17 -7.89
CA ASP A 125 -0.76 -1.55 -8.20
C ASP A 125 -0.64 -0.01 -8.30
N VAL A 126 -1.37 0.58 -9.24
CA VAL A 126 -1.45 2.02 -9.49
C VAL A 126 -1.69 2.84 -8.21
N SER A 127 -2.57 2.39 -7.32
CA SER A 127 -2.90 3.04 -6.06
C SER A 127 -1.69 3.09 -5.11
N PHE A 128 -0.90 2.01 -5.07
CA PHE A 128 0.33 1.98 -4.31
C PHE A 128 1.41 2.87 -4.95
N ASN A 129 1.51 2.89 -6.28
CA ASN A 129 2.45 3.77 -6.97
C ASN A 129 2.12 5.26 -6.73
N LEU A 130 0.83 5.62 -6.69
CA LEU A 130 0.39 6.97 -6.32
C LEU A 130 0.74 7.32 -4.87
N LEU A 131 0.55 6.38 -3.95
CA LEU A 131 0.96 6.53 -2.56
C LEU A 131 2.48 6.75 -2.45
N ALA A 132 3.27 5.96 -3.17
CA ALA A 132 4.72 6.07 -3.20
C ALA A 132 5.17 7.43 -3.77
N LEU A 133 4.58 7.85 -4.89
CA LEU A 133 4.84 9.16 -5.51
C LEU A 133 4.50 10.31 -4.57
N ALA A 134 3.32 10.27 -3.93
CA ALA A 134 2.90 11.27 -2.96
C ALA A 134 3.82 11.31 -1.73
N SER A 135 4.35 10.16 -1.33
CA SER A 135 5.25 10.04 -0.18
C SER A 135 6.67 10.54 -0.45
N ALA A 136 7.17 10.37 -1.68
CA ALA A 136 8.54 10.70 -2.06
C ALA A 136 8.79 12.21 -2.20
N GLY A 137 7.73 13.00 -2.40
CA GLY A 137 7.88 14.41 -2.78
C GLY A 137 8.55 14.56 -4.15
N ALA A 138 8.89 15.79 -4.53
CA ALA A 138 9.52 16.07 -5.82
C ALA A 138 11.02 15.64 -5.83
N ALA A 139 11.32 14.54 -6.54
CA ALA A 139 12.62 14.05 -7.07
C ALA A 139 13.56 13.21 -6.15
N PRO A 140 14.02 12.03 -6.64
CA PRO A 140 15.29 11.84 -7.41
C PRO A 140 15.11 11.07 -8.75
N PRO A 141 16.16 10.78 -9.57
CA PRO A 141 16.08 10.05 -10.87
C PRO A 141 15.43 8.66 -10.83
N GLU A 142 15.38 8.02 -9.66
CA GLU A 142 14.61 6.77 -9.47
C GLU A 142 13.09 7.00 -9.65
N VAL A 143 12.61 8.24 -9.47
CA VAL A 143 11.23 8.64 -9.73
C VAL A 143 10.91 8.58 -11.21
N ASP A 144 11.85 8.85 -12.12
CA ASP A 144 11.56 8.76 -13.56
C ASP A 144 11.27 7.31 -13.99
N ALA A 145 12.05 6.35 -13.48
CA ALA A 145 11.81 4.93 -13.69
C ALA A 145 10.52 4.45 -13.00
N ALA A 146 10.26 4.92 -11.78
CA ALA A 146 9.04 4.59 -11.04
C ALA A 146 7.78 5.18 -11.70
N VAL A 147 7.86 6.40 -12.22
CA VAL A 147 6.81 7.08 -12.98
C VAL A 147 6.54 6.31 -14.27
N ALA A 148 7.58 5.95 -15.03
CA ALA A 148 7.40 5.12 -16.22
C ALA A 148 6.73 3.78 -15.92
N ALA A 149 7.11 3.11 -14.83
CA ALA A 149 6.50 1.86 -14.39
C ALA A 149 5.04 2.02 -13.94
N MET A 150 4.68 3.14 -13.29
CA MET A 150 3.32 3.44 -12.83
C MET A 150 2.32 3.55 -13.97
N PHE A 151 2.74 4.02 -15.15
CA PHE A 151 1.86 4.15 -16.32
C PHE A 151 1.84 2.90 -17.21
N HIS A 152 2.48 1.81 -16.80
CA HIS A 152 2.36 0.54 -17.51
C HIS A 152 0.92 0.02 -17.42
N PRO A 153 0.27 -0.40 -18.53
CA PRO A 153 -1.15 -0.81 -18.52
C PRO A 153 -1.50 -1.89 -17.50
N LEU A 154 -0.56 -2.83 -17.28
CA LEU A 154 -0.72 -3.91 -16.32
C LEU A 154 -0.81 -3.46 -14.86
N THR A 155 -0.43 -2.22 -14.53
CA THR A 155 -0.56 -1.67 -13.16
C THR A 155 -2.00 -1.33 -12.78
N TYR A 156 -2.90 -1.20 -13.75
CA TYR A 156 -4.29 -0.81 -13.54
C TYR A 156 -5.32 -1.65 -14.31
N CYS A 157 -4.90 -2.43 -15.31
CA CYS A 157 -5.76 -3.34 -16.06
C CYS A 157 -5.31 -4.80 -15.93
N SER A 158 -6.27 -5.71 -15.80
CA SER A 158 -6.03 -7.17 -15.74
C SER A 158 -6.07 -7.85 -17.10
N ALA A 159 -6.83 -7.30 -18.06
CA ALA A 159 -7.09 -7.93 -19.36
C ALA A 159 -6.98 -6.97 -20.55
N ASP A 160 -7.34 -5.70 -20.38
CA ASP A 160 -7.32 -4.70 -21.47
C ASP A 160 -6.04 -3.86 -21.44
N LEU A 161 -5.06 -4.23 -22.26
CA LEU A 161 -3.81 -3.47 -22.41
C LEU A 161 -3.95 -2.24 -23.30
N THR A 162 -5.09 -2.08 -23.98
CA THR A 162 -5.34 -0.98 -24.92
C THR A 162 -5.98 0.23 -24.25
N ASN A 163 -6.33 0.11 -22.97
CA ASN A 163 -6.89 1.21 -22.17
C ASN A 163 -5.80 2.25 -21.84
N ALA A 164 -5.60 3.19 -22.76
CA ALA A 164 -4.77 4.37 -22.58
C ALA A 164 -5.52 5.51 -21.85
N ALA A 165 -6.85 5.46 -21.78
CA ALA A 165 -7.68 6.50 -21.19
C ALA A 165 -7.35 6.76 -19.71
N LEU A 166 -7.24 5.70 -18.89
CA LEU A 166 -6.90 5.88 -17.47
C LEU A 166 -5.48 6.45 -17.29
N ALA A 167 -4.50 5.90 -18.02
CA ALA A 167 -3.14 6.43 -18.00
C ALA A 167 -3.10 7.91 -18.41
N TRP A 168 -3.85 8.31 -19.42
CA TRP A 168 -3.93 9.69 -19.89
C TRP A 168 -4.52 10.64 -18.85
N HIS A 169 -5.70 10.32 -18.32
CA HIS A 169 -6.33 11.16 -17.30
C HIS A 169 -5.47 11.29 -16.05
N LEU A 170 -4.86 10.20 -15.60
CA LEU A 170 -3.98 10.21 -14.45
C LEU A 170 -2.74 11.07 -14.70
N PHE A 171 -2.13 10.96 -15.88
CA PHE A 171 -0.96 11.75 -16.26
C PHE A 171 -1.25 13.25 -16.27
N VAL A 172 -2.33 13.66 -16.93
CA VAL A 172 -2.71 15.08 -17.01
C VAL A 172 -3.05 15.65 -15.63
N ALA A 173 -3.78 14.90 -14.79
CA ALA A 173 -4.11 15.33 -13.43
C ALA A 173 -2.87 15.49 -12.55
N LEU A 174 -1.97 14.50 -12.53
CA LEU A 174 -0.74 14.57 -11.74
C LEU A 174 0.20 15.67 -12.21
N ARG A 175 0.29 15.90 -13.53
CA ARG A 175 1.05 17.02 -14.09
C ARG A 175 0.45 18.36 -13.68
N ALA A 176 -0.87 18.53 -13.73
CA ALA A 176 -1.54 19.77 -13.36
C ALA A 176 -1.33 20.15 -11.89
N VAL A 177 -1.26 19.16 -10.99
CA VAL A 177 -0.99 19.37 -9.56
C VAL A 177 0.51 19.53 -9.25
N GLY A 178 1.38 19.38 -10.26
CA GLY A 178 2.84 19.48 -10.09
C GLY A 178 3.45 18.27 -9.36
N ALA A 179 2.77 17.13 -9.36
CA ALA A 179 3.22 15.90 -8.70
C ALA A 179 4.27 15.13 -9.53
N LEU A 180 4.37 15.41 -10.84
CA LEU A 180 5.36 14.79 -11.72
C LEU A 180 6.59 15.68 -11.87
N PRO A 181 7.81 15.11 -11.85
CA PRO A 181 9.03 15.88 -12.07
C PRO A 181 9.09 16.40 -13.51
N ALA A 182 9.61 17.62 -13.67
CA ALA A 182 9.89 18.21 -14.98
C ALA A 182 11.19 17.63 -15.58
N SER A 183 11.14 16.35 -16.00
CA SER A 183 12.26 15.62 -16.58
C SER A 183 12.01 15.30 -18.06
N ALA A 184 13.09 14.98 -18.79
CA ALA A 184 12.99 14.47 -20.16
C ALA A 184 12.21 13.14 -20.22
N ALA A 185 12.30 12.31 -19.18
CA ALA A 185 11.53 11.07 -19.10
C ALA A 185 10.03 11.33 -18.96
N THR A 186 9.62 12.30 -18.13
CA THR A 186 8.22 12.73 -18.03
C THR A 186 7.71 13.34 -19.34
N ALA A 187 8.55 14.08 -20.07
CA ALA A 187 8.20 14.62 -21.38
C ALA A 187 7.96 13.51 -22.42
N ALA A 188 8.89 12.55 -22.52
CA ALA A 188 8.74 11.39 -23.42
C ALA A 188 7.54 10.50 -23.04
N LEU A 189 7.24 10.38 -21.74
CA LEU A 189 6.03 9.72 -21.28
C LEU A 189 4.76 10.48 -21.68
N ALA A 190 4.77 11.81 -21.60
CA ALA A 190 3.66 12.64 -22.04
C ALA A 190 3.31 12.32 -23.50
N ASP A 191 4.31 12.37 -24.39
CA ASP A 191 4.11 12.12 -25.81
C ASP A 191 3.51 10.74 -26.06
N ARG A 192 4.04 9.69 -25.42
CA ARG A 192 3.52 8.32 -25.54
C ARG A 192 2.07 8.21 -25.08
N VAL A 193 1.73 8.78 -23.93
CA VAL A 193 0.39 8.68 -23.35
C VAL A 193 -0.62 9.52 -24.15
N HIS A 194 -0.23 10.69 -24.65
CA HIS A 194 -1.04 11.50 -25.56
C HIS A 194 -1.33 10.78 -26.87
N VAL A 195 -0.30 10.20 -27.52
CA VAL A 195 -0.46 9.46 -28.77
C VAL A 195 -1.31 8.21 -28.57
N ALA A 196 -1.06 7.42 -27.52
CA ALA A 196 -1.82 6.20 -27.24
C ALA A 196 -3.31 6.50 -27.02
N PHE A 197 -3.63 7.57 -26.29
CA PHE A 197 -5.02 7.97 -26.09
C PHE A 197 -5.67 8.52 -27.38
N ALA A 198 -4.95 9.30 -28.17
CA ALA A 198 -5.44 9.78 -29.47
C ALA A 198 -5.74 8.60 -30.43
N GLN A 199 -4.85 7.60 -30.48
CA GLN A 199 -5.07 6.38 -31.24
C GLN A 199 -6.32 5.62 -30.77
N GLN A 200 -6.50 5.50 -29.45
CA GLN A 200 -7.69 4.88 -28.88
C GLN A 200 -8.98 5.63 -29.30
N LEU A 201 -8.97 6.96 -29.29
CA LEU A 201 -10.12 7.77 -29.72
C LEU A 201 -10.42 7.62 -31.22
N LEU A 202 -9.38 7.59 -32.08
CA LEU A 202 -9.54 7.38 -33.51
C LEU A 202 -10.14 6.00 -33.81
N ALA A 203 -9.64 4.95 -33.15
CA ALA A 203 -10.16 3.59 -33.30
C ALA A 203 -11.63 3.47 -32.87
N MET A 204 -12.07 4.25 -31.88
CA MET A 204 -13.48 4.31 -31.49
C MET A 204 -14.34 5.15 -32.45
N GLY A 205 -13.76 6.21 -33.05
CA GLY A 205 -14.43 7.07 -34.02
C GLY A 205 -14.69 6.38 -35.36
N ASP A 206 -13.74 5.57 -35.85
CA ASP A 206 -13.86 4.81 -37.10
C ASP A 206 -14.92 3.68 -37.00
N GLY A 207 -15.28 3.24 -35.79
CA GLY A 207 -16.35 2.28 -35.54
C GLY A 207 -17.77 2.85 -35.67
N VAL A 208 -17.94 4.17 -35.73
CA VAL A 208 -19.25 4.86 -35.86
C VAL A 208 -19.58 5.18 -37.33
N GLY A 209 -18.66 4.94 -38.26
CA GLY A 209 -18.81 5.23 -39.70
C GLY A 209 -19.21 4.05 -40.60
N GLY A 210 -19.61 2.91 -40.03
CA GLY A 210 -20.04 1.73 -40.79
C GLY A 210 -21.55 1.50 -40.72
N VAL A 211 -22.31 2.18 -41.60
CA VAL A 211 -23.70 1.83 -41.98
C VAL A 211 -23.74 1.59 -43.47
#